data_AF-A0A9C7Q5X2-F1
#
_entry.id   AF-A0A9C7Q5X2-F1
#
_cell.length_a   1.000
_cell.length_b   1.000
_cell.length_c   1.000
_cell.angle_alpha   90.00
_cell.angle_beta   90.00
_cell.angle_gamma   90.00
#
_symmetry.space_group_name_H-M   'P 1'
#
loop_
_entity.id
_entity.type
_entity.pdbx_description
1 polymer ?
#
loop_
_entity_poly.entity_id
_entity_poly.type
_entity_poly.pdbx_seq_one_letter_code
_entity_poly.pdbx_strand_id
1 'polypeptide(L)' 'MTKSIRVTDEVHSMIEAHKHDDETFSEAIERLIGGPSLRELAGILSDDEADTFREAIEESHADHDEELRRRFE' A
#
# COMPACT_ATOMS: atom_id res chain seq x y z
N MET A 1 5.03 -15.03 -19.45
CA MET A 1 6.35 -14.86 -20.09
C MET A 1 7.31 -14.37 -19.03
N THR A 2 8.37 -15.12 -18.71
CA THR A 2 9.36 -14.69 -17.71
C THR A 2 10.52 -13.96 -18.38
N LYS A 3 11.09 -12.96 -17.71
CA LYS A 3 12.30 -12.25 -18.14
C LYS A 3 13.35 -12.37 -17.03
N SER A 4 14.60 -12.57 -17.40
CA SER A 4 15.71 -12.59 -16.46
C SER A 4 16.38 -11.22 -16.43
N ILE A 5 16.59 -10.68 -15.24
CA ILE A 5 17.35 -9.43 -14.99
C ILE A 5 18.56 -9.74 -14.13
N ARG A 6 19.65 -8.97 -14.29
CA ARG A 6 20.78 -9.01 -13.36
C ARG A 6 20.61 -7.91 -12.32
N VAL A 7 20.81 -8.27 -11.06
CA VAL A 7 20.80 -7.38 -9.92
C VAL A 7 22.11 -7.55 -9.15
N THR A 8 22.48 -6.57 -8.33
CA THR A 8 23.60 -6.72 -7.39
C THR A 8 23.22 -7.65 -6.25
N ASP A 9 24.21 -8.24 -5.58
CA ASP A 9 23.98 -9.09 -4.40
C ASP A 9 23.26 -8.33 -3.28
N GLU A 10 23.54 -7.03 -3.15
CA GLU A 10 22.85 -6.13 -2.21
C GLU A 10 21.35 -6.03 -2.54
N VAL A 11 21.00 -5.81 -3.81
CA VAL A 11 19.60 -5.74 -4.23
C VAL A 11 18.91 -7.09 -4.04
N HIS A 12 19.57 -8.21 -4.37
CA HIS A 12 19.04 -9.53 -4.10
C HIS A 12 18.72 -9.72 -2.62
N SER A 13 19.68 -9.39 -1.74
CA SER A 13 19.53 -9.51 -0.28
C SER A 13 18.39 -8.63 0.26
N MET A 14 18.21 -7.42 -0.29
CA MET A 14 17.08 -6.56 0.09
C MET A 14 15.74 -7.17 -0.28
N ILE A 15 15.63 -7.77 -1.48
CA ILE A 15 14.39 -8.41 -1.92
C ILE A 15 14.12 -9.64 -1.05
N GLU A 16 15.15 -10.46 -0.80
CA GLU A 16 15.06 -11.65 0.05
C GLU A 16 14.62 -11.31 1.49
N ALA A 17 15.17 -10.26 2.09
CA ALA A 17 14.83 -9.83 3.44
C ALA A 17 13.37 -9.35 3.59
N HIS A 18 12.76 -8.87 2.51
CA HIS A 18 11.37 -8.40 2.51
C HIS A 18 10.39 -9.42 1.93
N LYS A 19 10.89 -10.56 1.44
CA LYS A 19 10.07 -11.58 0.81
C LYS A 19 9.25 -12.34 1.87
N HIS A 20 7.94 -12.47 1.67
CA HIS A 20 7.07 -13.34 2.45
C HIS A 20 7.23 -14.82 2.07
N ASP A 21 6.91 -15.74 2.97
CA ASP A 21 7.12 -17.18 2.73
C ASP A 21 6.21 -17.73 1.61
N ASP A 22 5.04 -17.12 1.43
CA ASP A 22 4.00 -17.51 0.47
C ASP A 22 4.11 -16.84 -0.90
N GLU A 23 5.05 -15.89 -1.10
CA GLU A 23 5.23 -15.20 -2.38
C GLU A 23 6.46 -15.72 -3.16
N THR A 24 6.50 -15.49 -4.46
CA THR A 24 7.68 -15.63 -5.32
C THR A 24 8.50 -14.33 -5.32
N PHE A 25 9.74 -14.37 -5.81
CA PHE A 25 10.54 -13.16 -6.00
C PHE A 25 9.87 -12.13 -6.93
N SER A 26 9.11 -12.60 -7.93
CA SER A 26 8.41 -11.70 -8.85
C SER A 26 7.29 -10.95 -8.14
N GLU A 27 6.49 -11.66 -7.33
CA GLU A 27 5.41 -11.06 -6.53
C GLU A 27 5.95 -10.11 -5.46
N ALA A 28 7.05 -10.48 -4.81
CA ALA A 28 7.74 -9.61 -3.86
C ALA A 28 8.20 -8.30 -4.52
N ILE A 29 8.80 -8.39 -5.71
CA ILE A 29 9.23 -7.21 -6.48
C ILE A 29 8.02 -6.36 -6.85
N GLU A 30 6.95 -6.94 -7.40
CA GLU A 30 5.73 -6.21 -7.77
C GLU A 30 5.11 -5.45 -6.59
N ARG A 31 5.11 -6.06 -5.40
CA ARG A 31 4.67 -5.41 -4.16
C ARG A 31 5.62 -4.29 -3.73
N LEU A 32 6.93 -4.54 -3.75
CA LEU A 32 7.95 -3.60 -3.28
C LEU A 32 8.09 -2.35 -4.15
N ILE A 33 7.94 -2.49 -5.48
CA ILE A 33 7.96 -1.33 -6.39
C ILE A 33 6.69 -0.48 -6.28
N GLY A 34 5.70 -0.97 -5.50
CA GLY A 34 4.35 -0.46 -5.51
C GLY A 34 3.68 -0.85 -6.83
N GLY A 35 2.45 -1.35 -6.76
CA GLY A 35 1.62 -1.49 -7.96
C GLY A 35 1.48 -0.17 -8.73
N PRO A 36 0.61 -0.12 -9.75
CA PRO A 36 0.36 1.13 -10.49
C PRO A 36 0.27 2.33 -9.55
N SER A 37 0.97 3.40 -9.93
CA SER A 37 1.11 4.60 -9.11
C SER A 37 -0.28 5.06 -8.68
N LEU A 38 -0.47 5.48 -7.41
CA LEU A 38 -1.76 6.04 -6.99
C LEU A 38 -2.16 7.27 -7.84
N ARG A 39 -1.19 7.90 -8.52
CA ARG A 39 -1.46 8.96 -9.50
C ARG A 39 -2.21 8.46 -10.75
N GLU A 40 -2.13 7.18 -11.07
CA GLU A 40 -2.93 6.56 -12.14
C GLU A 40 -4.42 6.47 -11.77
N LEU A 41 -4.76 6.62 -10.49
CA LEU A 41 -6.15 6.74 -10.03
C LEU A 41 -6.68 8.19 -10.10
N ALA A 42 -5.83 9.17 -10.45
CA ALA A 42 -6.24 10.57 -10.53
C ALA A 42 -7.29 10.77 -11.62
N GLY A 43 -8.38 11.47 -11.28
CA GLY A 43 -9.50 11.72 -12.19
C GLY A 43 -10.55 10.61 -12.26
N ILE A 44 -10.40 9.54 -11.46
CA ILE A 44 -11.48 8.55 -11.26
C ILE A 44 -12.63 9.16 -10.45
N LEU A 45 -12.30 9.94 -9.42
CA LEU A 45 -13.27 10.68 -8.60
C LEU A 45 -13.33 12.13 -9.08
N SER A 46 -14.54 12.68 -9.12
CA SER A 46 -14.73 14.14 -9.14
C SER A 46 -14.24 14.76 -7.82
N ASP A 47 -14.03 16.09 -7.82
CA ASP A 47 -13.60 16.81 -6.61
C ASP A 47 -14.61 16.63 -5.46
N ASP A 48 -15.93 16.69 -5.76
CA ASP A 48 -17.01 16.48 -4.79
C ASP A 48 -17.02 15.04 -4.21
N GLU A 49 -16.82 14.03 -5.06
CA GLU A 49 -16.70 12.64 -4.60
C GLU A 49 -15.44 12.47 -3.75
N ALA A 50 -14.32 13.09 -4.14
CA ALA A 50 -13.10 13.03 -3.37
C ALA A 50 -13.26 13.69 -1.99
N ASP A 51 -13.98 14.82 -1.91
CA ASP A 51 -14.31 15.49 -0.65
C ASP A 51 -15.20 14.62 0.24
N THR A 52 -16.24 13.99 -0.33
CA THR A 52 -17.11 13.05 0.40
C THR A 52 -16.31 11.89 1.00
N PHE A 53 -15.36 11.33 0.24
CA PHE A 53 -14.49 10.26 0.73
C PHE A 53 -13.55 10.75 1.84
N ARG A 54 -13.03 11.99 1.75
CA ARG A 54 -12.19 12.58 2.80
C ARG A 54 -12.99 12.73 4.10
N GLU A 55 -14.19 13.28 4.04
CA GLU A 55 -15.07 13.45 5.20
C GLU A 55 -15.38 12.10 5.88
N ALA A 56 -15.72 11.07 5.10
CA ALA A 56 -16.01 9.74 5.64
C ALA A 56 -14.78 9.08 6.31
N ILE A 57 -13.57 9.32 5.79
CA ILE A 57 -12.32 8.85 6.41
C ILE A 57 -12.06 9.58 7.72
N GLU A 58 -12.25 10.90 7.75
CA GLU A 58 -12.07 11.71 8.95
C GLU A 58 -13.04 11.30 10.06
N GLU A 59 -14.32 11.07 9.73
CA GLU A 59 -15.32 10.57 10.67
C GLU A 59 -14.93 9.19 11.23
N SER A 60 -14.52 8.26 10.35
CA SER A 60 -14.07 6.92 10.76
C SER A 60 -12.86 6.97 11.71
N HIS A 61 -11.89 7.86 11.45
CA HIS A 61 -10.76 8.04 12.37
C HIS A 61 -11.19 8.63 13.71
N ALA A 62 -12.09 9.61 13.71
CA ALA A 62 -12.59 10.21 14.95
C ALA A 62 -13.35 9.18 15.80
N ASP A 63 -14.19 8.36 15.19
CA ASP A 63 -14.90 7.27 15.84
C ASP A 63 -13.93 6.24 16.43
N HIS A 64 -12.89 5.87 15.67
CA HIS A 64 -11.87 4.93 16.15
C HIS A 64 -11.09 5.49 17.34
N ASP A 65 -10.69 6.76 17.28
CA ASP A 65 -10.00 7.42 18.39
C ASP A 65 -10.87 7.52 19.64
N GLU A 66 -12.18 7.75 19.47
CA GLU A 66 -13.13 7.73 20.59
C GLU A 66 -13.28 6.32 21.18
N GLU A 67 -13.38 5.28 20.35
CA GLU A 67 -13.43 3.89 20.79
C GLU A 67 -12.16 3.52 21.59
N LEU A 68 -10.98 3.85 21.06
CA LEU A 68 -9.71 3.61 21.74
C LEU A 68 -9.66 4.32 23.09
N ARG A 69 -10.08 5.59 23.15
CA ARG A 69 -10.13 6.35 24.41
C ARG A 69 -11.02 5.67 25.44
N ARG A 70 -12.24 5.27 25.06
CA ARG A 70 -13.18 4.56 25.95
C ARG A 70 -12.65 3.21 26.43
N ARG A 71 -11.84 2.52 25.63
CA ARG A 71 -11.30 1.19 25.97
C ARG A 71 -10.15 1.23 26.98
N PHE A 72 -9.42 2.33 27.05
CA PHE A 72 -8.23 2.50 27.90
C PHE A 72 -8.44 3.45 29.10
N GLU A 73 -9.66 3.94 29.32
CA GLU A 73 -10.15 4.53 30.58
C GLU A 73 -10.75 3.46 31.50
#